data_AF-A0A932SB15-F1
#
_entry.id   AF-A0A932SB15-F1
#
_cell.length_a   1.000
_cell.length_b   1.000
_cell.length_c   1.000
_cell.angle_alpha   90.00
_cell.angle_beta   90.00
_cell.angle_gamma   90.00
#
_symmetry.space_group_name_H-M   'P 1'
#
loop_
_entity.id
_entity.type
_entity.pdbx_description
1 polymer ?
#
loop_
_entity_poly.entity_id
_entity_poly.type
_entity_poly.pdbx_seq_one_letter_code
_entity_poly.pdbx_strand_id
1 'polypeptide(L)'
;MKKGILILLIIGAVFILAVIISGKSAMKWLRAEGYLEYSAQGAVELAHRKCAQCHGIDKTAKYCMRCGPPFIVVVHNMRTLIAKSKDRYGGIEDIKDGEAAAITQVWNALVGNWEDTWRKEDLQKLLENDNALIKLLNTPVKERKIEMALKGKTAAGAETIMKPVK
;
A
#
# COMPACT_ATOMS: atom_id res chain seq x y z
N MET A 1 35.75 15.69 33.00
CA MET A 1 35.67 15.71 31.51
C MET A 1 35.87 17.13 31.01
N LYS A 2 36.85 17.38 30.13
CA LYS A 2 37.06 18.74 29.57
C LYS A 2 35.83 19.13 28.73
N LYS A 3 35.29 20.34 28.93
CA LYS A 3 34.07 20.83 28.23
C LYS A 3 34.13 20.63 26.71
N GLY A 4 35.32 20.76 26.10
CA GLY A 4 35.52 20.51 24.67
C GLY A 4 35.29 19.06 24.20
N ILE A 5 35.61 18.06 25.03
CA ILE A 5 35.35 16.64 24.70
C ILE A 5 33.85 16.35 24.76
N LEU A 6 33.15 16.94 25.73
CA LEU A 6 31.69 16.81 25.85
C LEU A 6 30.97 17.45 24.65
N ILE A 7 31.42 18.63 24.19
CA ILE A 7 30.87 19.31 23.01
C ILE A 7 31.08 18.49 21.73
N LEU A 8 32.28 17.94 21.52
CA LEU A 8 32.58 17.09 20.36
C LEU A 8 31.72 15.82 20.34
N LEU A 9 31.49 15.18 21.48
CA LEU A 9 30.62 14.00 21.59
C LEU A 9 29.15 14.33 21.26
N ILE A 10 28.66 15.49 21.71
CA ILE A 10 27.29 15.94 21.40
C ILE A 10 27.14 16.22 19.90
N ILE A 11 28.10 16.91 19.27
CA ILE A 11 28.08 17.19 17.83
C ILE A 11 28.13 15.88 17.03
N GLY A 12 29.00 14.94 17.42
CA GLY A 12 29.08 13.62 16.79
C GLY A 12 27.77 12.84 16.90
N ALA A 13 27.13 12.84 18.08
CA ALA A 13 25.85 12.19 18.29
C ALA A 13 24.72 12.81 17.45
N VAL A 14 24.66 14.14 17.35
CA VAL A 14 23.67 14.85 16.52
C VAL A 14 23.87 14.54 15.03
N PHE A 15 25.11 14.50 14.55
CA PHE A 15 25.41 14.17 13.16
C PHE A 15 25.00 12.73 12.81
N ILE A 16 25.32 11.76 13.67
CA ILE A 16 24.91 10.37 13.48
C ILE A 16 23.37 10.24 13.47
N LEU A 17 22.68 10.91 14.39
CA LEU A 17 21.21 10.92 14.40
C LEU A 17 20.63 11.50 13.11
N ALA A 18 21.19 12.61 12.61
CA ALA A 18 20.74 13.24 11.37
C ALA A 18 20.88 12.32 10.16
N VAL A 19 22.00 11.59 10.05
CA VAL A 19 22.23 10.60 8.97
C VAL A 19 21.23 9.45 9.07
N ILE A 20 21.00 8.91 10.28
CA ILE A 20 20.06 7.80 10.49
C ILE A 20 18.61 8.22 10.14
N ILE A 21 18.18 9.40 10.59
CA ILE A 21 16.84 9.92 10.32
C ILE A 21 16.65 10.17 8.81
N SER A 22 17.62 10.80 8.16
CA SER A 22 17.57 11.10 6.73
C SER A 22 17.53 9.82 5.90
N GLY A 23 18.30 8.80 6.29
CA GLY A 23 18.28 7.49 5.65
C GLY A 23 16.92 6.80 5.74
N LYS A 24 16.27 6.82 6.92
CA LYS A 24 14.93 6.23 7.09
C LYS A 24 13.88 6.94 6.24
N SER A 25 13.91 8.27 6.19
CA SER A 25 13.01 9.06 5.35
C SER A 25 13.22 8.82 3.86
N ALA A 26 14.49 8.75 3.41
CA ALA A 26 14.83 8.42 2.03
C ALA A 26 14.33 7.02 1.63
N MET A 27 14.54 6.02 2.49
CA MET A 27 14.05 4.66 2.25
C MET A 27 12.52 4.56 2.22
N LYS A 28 11.82 5.36 3.03
CA LYS A 28 10.36 5.43 2.99
C LYS A 28 9.88 6.03 1.67
N TRP A 29 10.50 7.13 1.23
CA TRP A 29 10.17 7.78 -0.05
C TRP A 29 10.45 6.86 -1.24
N LEU A 30 11.62 6.21 -1.28
CA LEU A 30 11.98 5.28 -2.35
C LEU A 30 11.00 4.10 -2.46
N ARG A 31 10.50 3.58 -1.33
CA ARG A 31 9.43 2.56 -1.36
C ARG A 31 8.11 3.13 -1.85
N ALA A 32 7.74 4.33 -1.40
CA ALA A 32 6.48 4.95 -1.77
C ALA A 32 6.39 5.18 -3.29
N GLU A 33 7.48 5.64 -3.91
CA GLU A 33 7.57 5.85 -5.36
C GLU A 33 7.82 4.54 -6.16
N GLY A 34 8.04 3.41 -5.49
CA GLY A 34 8.19 2.09 -6.13
C GLY A 34 9.61 1.75 -6.61
N TYR A 35 10.63 2.52 -6.20
CA TYR A 35 12.05 2.19 -6.44
C TYR A 35 12.54 1.05 -5.55
N LEU A 36 11.94 0.89 -4.37
CA LEU A 36 12.20 -0.21 -3.44
C LEU A 36 10.92 -0.96 -3.14
N GLU A 37 11.03 -2.28 -3.03
CA GLU A 37 9.89 -3.11 -2.67
C GLU A 37 9.54 -2.99 -1.18
N TYR A 38 8.25 -3.15 -0.89
CA TYR A 38 7.77 -3.36 0.47
C TYR A 38 7.97 -4.82 0.90
N SER A 39 8.31 -5.04 2.16
CA SER A 39 8.12 -6.35 2.78
C SER A 39 6.62 -6.65 2.92
N ALA A 40 6.23 -7.92 2.99
CA ALA A 40 4.83 -8.30 3.15
C ALA A 40 4.19 -7.66 4.39
N GLN A 41 4.88 -7.68 5.54
CA GLN A 41 4.40 -7.03 6.77
C GLN A 41 4.30 -5.51 6.60
N GLY A 42 5.32 -4.86 6.04
CA GLY A 42 5.29 -3.42 5.82
C GLY A 42 4.19 -2.99 4.86
N ALA A 43 3.88 -3.82 3.86
CA ALA A 43 2.75 -3.61 2.95
C ALA A 43 1.40 -3.73 3.66
N VAL A 44 1.24 -4.70 4.57
CA VAL A 44 0.02 -4.85 5.38
C VAL A 44 -0.19 -3.61 6.26
N GLU A 45 0.84 -3.16 6.98
CA GLU A 45 0.77 -1.95 7.81
C GLU A 45 0.46 -0.70 6.98
N LEU A 46 1.06 -0.59 5.78
CA LEU A 46 0.75 0.47 4.82
C LEU A 46 -0.72 0.44 4.39
N ALA A 47 -1.22 -0.71 3.96
CA ALA A 47 -2.59 -0.88 3.49
C ALA A 47 -3.60 -0.52 4.58
N HIS A 48 -3.40 -1.01 5.81
CA HIS A 48 -4.27 -0.68 6.93
C HIS A 48 -4.25 0.83 7.22
N ARG A 49 -3.06 1.45 7.29
CA ARG A 49 -2.94 2.88 7.54
C ARG A 49 -3.59 3.73 6.45
N LYS A 50 -3.30 3.46 5.17
CA LYS A 50 -3.80 4.27 4.05
C LYS A 50 -5.31 4.09 3.85
N CYS A 51 -5.84 2.89 4.03
CA CYS A 51 -7.27 2.62 3.87
C CYS A 51 -8.10 3.01 5.12
N ALA A 52 -7.45 3.30 6.25
CA ALA A 52 -8.12 3.79 7.47
C ALA A 52 -8.21 5.32 7.57
N GLN A 53 -7.71 6.07 6.58
CA GLN A 53 -7.66 7.54 6.62
C GLN A 53 -9.05 8.20 6.66
N CYS A 54 -10.05 7.58 6.03
CA CYS A 54 -11.40 8.13 5.97
C CYS A 54 -12.35 7.46 6.99
N HIS A 55 -12.15 6.18 7.26
CA HIS A 55 -13.03 5.34 8.08
C HIS A 55 -12.20 4.31 8.86
N GLY A 56 -12.72 3.82 9.99
CA GLY A 56 -12.08 2.71 10.72
C GLY A 56 -11.96 1.45 9.86
N ILE A 57 -10.92 0.64 10.11
CA ILE A 57 -10.55 -0.48 9.25
C ILE A 57 -11.67 -1.53 9.11
N ASP A 58 -12.46 -1.78 10.15
CA ASP A 58 -13.59 -2.71 10.08
C ASP A 58 -14.65 -2.26 9.07
N LYS A 59 -14.86 -0.95 8.96
CA LYS A 59 -15.77 -0.36 7.99
C LYS A 59 -15.18 -0.43 6.58
N THR A 60 -13.89 -0.13 6.45
CA THR A 60 -13.14 -0.26 5.19
C THR A 60 -13.16 -1.69 4.65
N ALA A 61 -12.86 -2.69 5.49
CA ALA A 61 -12.87 -4.10 5.12
C ALA A 61 -14.24 -4.53 4.59
N LYS A 62 -15.35 -4.09 5.22
CA LYS A 62 -16.71 -4.39 4.74
C LYS A 62 -17.02 -3.83 3.36
N TYR A 63 -16.43 -2.71 2.96
CA TYR A 63 -16.58 -2.17 1.60
C TYR A 63 -15.69 -2.88 0.59
N CYS A 64 -14.46 -3.20 1.00
CA CYS A 64 -13.46 -3.89 0.20
C CYS A 64 -13.85 -5.34 -0.12
N MET A 65 -14.51 -6.03 0.81
CA MET A 65 -14.86 -7.46 0.69
C MET A 65 -16.17 -7.76 -0.06
N ARG A 66 -16.82 -6.76 -0.65
CA ARG A 66 -18.07 -6.97 -1.42
C ARG A 66 -17.76 -7.27 -2.88
N CYS A 67 -18.78 -7.73 -3.63
CA CYS A 67 -18.77 -8.00 -5.09
C CYS A 67 -18.50 -6.74 -5.94
N GLY A 68 -17.43 -6.02 -5.64
CA GLY A 68 -16.98 -4.82 -6.32
C GLY A 68 -15.98 -5.15 -7.43
N PRO A 69 -15.48 -4.10 -8.11
CA PRO A 69 -14.43 -4.29 -9.11
C PRO A 69 -13.14 -4.82 -8.45
N PRO A 70 -12.21 -5.42 -9.22
CA PRO A 70 -10.95 -5.91 -8.69
C PRO A 70 -10.19 -4.83 -7.91
N PHE A 71 -9.45 -5.20 -6.87
CA PHE A 71 -8.79 -4.23 -5.98
C PHE A 71 -7.87 -3.26 -6.70
N ILE A 72 -7.25 -3.70 -7.79
CA ILE A 72 -6.43 -2.85 -8.64
C ILE A 72 -7.23 -1.63 -9.15
N VAL A 73 -8.49 -1.80 -9.51
CA VAL A 73 -9.39 -0.73 -9.94
C VAL A 73 -9.87 0.10 -8.74
N VAL A 74 -10.13 -0.54 -7.60
CA VAL A 74 -10.50 0.16 -6.36
C VAL A 74 -9.39 1.12 -5.94
N VAL A 75 -8.15 0.66 -5.90
CA VAL A 75 -6.99 1.49 -5.51
C VAL A 75 -6.77 2.62 -6.51
N HIS A 76 -6.91 2.37 -7.82
CA HIS A 76 -6.89 3.42 -8.84
C HIS A 76 -7.92 4.51 -8.53
N ASN A 77 -9.18 4.13 -8.33
CA ASN A 77 -10.26 5.08 -8.03
C ASN A 77 -10.06 5.81 -6.69
N MET A 78 -9.48 5.15 -5.68
CA MET A 78 -9.11 5.80 -4.43
C MET A 78 -8.10 6.91 -4.63
N ARG A 79 -7.08 6.71 -5.48
CA ARG A 79 -6.10 7.77 -5.80
C ARG A 79 -6.79 8.98 -6.42
N THR A 80 -7.68 8.74 -7.39
CA THR A 80 -8.47 9.79 -8.04
C THR A 80 -9.37 10.53 -7.06
N LEU A 81 -10.02 9.80 -6.15
CA LEU A 81 -10.87 10.38 -5.11
C LEU A 81 -10.06 11.24 -4.14
N ILE A 82 -8.92 10.74 -3.66
CA ILE A 82 -8.02 11.47 -2.76
C ILE A 82 -7.56 12.75 -3.42
N ALA A 83 -7.09 12.69 -4.67
CA ALA A 83 -6.64 13.87 -5.43
C ALA A 83 -7.73 14.94 -5.54
N LYS A 84 -8.98 14.55 -5.78
CA LYS A 84 -10.14 15.46 -5.84
C LYS A 84 -10.62 15.96 -4.47
N SER A 85 -10.26 15.25 -3.40
CA SER A 85 -10.76 15.51 -2.04
C SER A 85 -9.80 16.34 -1.19
N LYS A 86 -8.56 16.55 -1.64
CA LYS A 86 -7.51 17.29 -0.90
C LYS A 86 -7.94 18.68 -0.46
N ASP A 87 -8.63 19.41 -1.32
CA ASP A 87 -9.05 20.78 -1.01
C ASP A 87 -10.24 20.82 -0.04
N ARG A 88 -10.95 19.69 0.11
CA ARG A 88 -12.17 19.58 0.92
C ARG A 88 -11.91 18.96 2.30
N TYR A 89 -10.94 18.07 2.40
CA TYR A 89 -10.61 17.35 3.62
C TYR A 89 -9.09 17.41 3.84
N GLY A 90 -8.67 18.24 4.79
CA GLY A 90 -7.27 18.33 5.18
C GLY A 90 -6.76 17.03 5.81
N GLY A 91 -5.48 16.72 5.60
CA GLY A 91 -4.81 15.59 6.26
C GLY A 91 -4.92 14.23 5.59
N ILE A 92 -5.59 14.12 4.42
CA ILE A 92 -5.58 12.89 3.62
C ILE A 92 -4.26 12.80 2.85
N GLU A 93 -3.48 11.76 3.14
CA GLU A 93 -2.25 11.44 2.44
C GLU A 93 -2.53 10.77 1.09
N ASP A 94 -1.75 11.17 0.08
CA ASP A 94 -1.69 10.51 -1.22
C ASP A 94 -1.34 9.02 -1.11
N ILE A 95 -1.73 8.26 -2.13
CA ILE A 95 -1.20 6.92 -2.41
C ILE A 95 -0.27 7.04 -3.62
N LYS A 96 1.02 6.83 -3.39
CA LYS A 96 2.08 6.85 -4.42
C LYS A 96 2.15 5.52 -5.17
N ASP A 97 2.92 5.46 -6.25
CA ASP A 97 2.95 4.34 -7.19
C ASP A 97 3.32 2.99 -6.54
N GLY A 98 4.42 2.97 -5.78
CA GLY A 98 4.84 1.79 -5.02
C GLY A 98 3.86 1.42 -3.92
N GLU A 99 3.21 2.42 -3.30
CA GLU A 99 2.15 2.18 -2.32
C GLU A 99 0.92 1.54 -2.97
N ALA A 100 0.48 2.04 -4.12
CA ALA A 100 -0.69 1.53 -4.84
C ALA A 100 -0.52 0.05 -5.23
N ALA A 101 0.67 -0.30 -5.75
CA ALA A 101 0.98 -1.68 -6.11
C ALA A 101 1.06 -2.59 -4.87
N ALA A 102 1.62 -2.11 -3.76
CA ALA A 102 1.71 -2.88 -2.52
C ALA A 102 0.34 -3.10 -1.87
N ILE A 103 -0.49 -2.05 -1.80
CA ILE A 103 -1.85 -2.10 -1.24
C ILE A 103 -2.73 -3.06 -2.03
N THR A 104 -2.67 -3.00 -3.36
CA THR A 104 -3.42 -3.91 -4.24
C THR A 104 -3.06 -5.36 -3.95
N GLN A 105 -1.76 -5.69 -3.90
CA GLN A 105 -1.30 -7.06 -3.61
C GLN A 105 -1.73 -7.57 -2.24
N VAL A 106 -1.74 -6.71 -1.21
CA VAL A 106 -2.22 -7.08 0.14
C VAL A 106 -3.68 -7.47 0.09
N TRP A 107 -4.54 -6.63 -0.48
CA TRP A 107 -5.98 -6.91 -0.49
C TRP A 107 -6.35 -8.07 -1.41
N ASN A 108 -5.67 -8.21 -2.56
CA ASN A 108 -5.78 -9.40 -3.41
C ASN A 108 -5.47 -10.69 -2.62
N ALA A 109 -4.43 -10.69 -1.78
CA ALA A 109 -4.09 -11.88 -1.00
C ALA A 109 -5.07 -12.14 0.16
N LEU A 110 -5.50 -11.09 0.87
CA LEU A 110 -6.29 -11.21 2.09
C LEU A 110 -7.79 -11.42 1.85
N VAL A 111 -8.29 -10.96 0.71
CA VAL A 111 -9.73 -10.93 0.35
C VAL A 111 -10.00 -11.63 -0.98
N GLY A 112 -8.98 -11.89 -1.79
CA GLY A 112 -9.13 -12.55 -3.08
C GLY A 112 -8.82 -11.60 -4.24
N ASN A 113 -8.11 -12.15 -5.21
CA ASN A 113 -7.83 -11.49 -6.48
C ASN A 113 -8.95 -11.82 -7.46
N TRP A 114 -9.63 -10.81 -7.98
CA TRP A 114 -10.71 -10.95 -8.96
C TRP A 114 -10.30 -10.50 -10.37
N GLU A 115 -9.03 -10.16 -10.59
CA GLU A 115 -8.54 -9.65 -11.88
C GLU A 115 -8.72 -10.69 -13.01
N ASP A 116 -8.67 -11.98 -12.70
CA ASP A 116 -8.85 -13.08 -13.67
C ASP A 116 -10.31 -13.26 -14.12
N THR A 117 -11.27 -12.80 -13.32
CA THR A 117 -12.70 -12.80 -13.68
C THR A 117 -13.09 -11.67 -14.64
N TRP A 118 -12.14 -10.77 -14.96
CA TRP A 118 -12.33 -9.63 -15.85
C TRP A 118 -11.46 -9.77 -17.10
N ARG A 119 -11.92 -9.20 -18.22
CA ARG A 119 -11.08 -9.08 -19.41
C ARG A 119 -9.96 -8.09 -19.14
N LYS A 120 -8.74 -8.46 -19.48
CA LYS A 120 -7.55 -7.64 -19.24
C LYS A 120 -7.63 -6.28 -19.94
N GLU A 121 -8.23 -6.23 -21.13
CA GLU A 121 -8.42 -4.99 -21.89
C GLU A 121 -9.37 -4.02 -21.19
N ASP A 122 -10.38 -4.54 -20.48
CA ASP A 122 -11.31 -3.72 -19.71
C ASP A 122 -10.64 -3.19 -18.45
N LEU A 123 -9.83 -4.01 -17.77
CA LEU A 123 -9.01 -3.55 -16.64
C LEU A 123 -8.01 -2.47 -17.08
N GLN A 124 -7.35 -2.64 -18.22
CA GLN A 124 -6.41 -1.64 -18.72
C GLN A 124 -7.10 -0.32 -19.06
N LYS A 125 -8.32 -0.34 -19.63
CA LYS A 125 -9.12 0.87 -19.85
C LYS A 125 -9.48 1.56 -18.53
N LEU A 126 -9.89 0.79 -17.52
CA LEU A 126 -10.28 1.32 -16.21
C LEU A 126 -9.11 1.90 -15.42
N LEU A 127 -7.89 1.43 -15.66
CA LEU A 127 -6.67 1.96 -15.03
C LEU A 127 -6.10 3.19 -15.75
N GLU A 128 -6.63 3.52 -16.93
CA GLU A 128 -6.21 4.66 -17.75
C GLU A 128 -4.68 4.74 -17.92
N ASN A 129 -4.03 5.73 -17.31
CA ASN A 129 -2.58 5.96 -17.38
C ASN A 129 -1.85 5.60 -16.07
N ASP A 130 -2.48 4.82 -15.18
CA ASP A 130 -1.87 4.38 -13.93
C ASP A 130 -0.80 3.30 -14.19
N ASN A 131 0.38 3.75 -14.61
CA ASN A 131 1.48 2.87 -15.04
C ASN A 131 1.91 1.87 -13.96
N ALA A 132 1.84 2.25 -12.69
CA ALA A 132 2.20 1.37 -11.58
C ALA A 132 1.23 0.18 -11.47
N LEU A 133 -0.07 0.46 -11.56
CA LEU A 133 -1.10 -0.58 -11.52
C LEU A 133 -1.19 -1.35 -12.84
N ILE A 134 -0.97 -0.72 -13.98
CA ILE A 134 -0.86 -1.43 -15.28
C ILE A 134 0.34 -2.38 -15.27
N LYS A 135 1.48 -1.98 -14.71
CA LYS A 135 2.63 -2.87 -14.52
C LYS A 135 2.26 -4.05 -13.62
N LEU A 136 1.54 -3.81 -12.52
CA LEU A 136 1.08 -4.87 -11.62
C LEU A 136 0.11 -5.83 -12.33
N LEU A 137 -0.86 -5.31 -13.09
CA LEU A 137 -1.82 -6.09 -13.89
C LEU A 137 -1.08 -7.03 -14.86
N ASN A 138 -0.01 -6.54 -15.46
CA ASN A 138 0.83 -7.31 -16.38
C ASN A 138 1.79 -8.27 -15.68
N THR A 139 1.98 -8.15 -14.37
CA THR A 139 2.84 -9.03 -13.58
C THR A 139 2.06 -10.29 -13.19
N PRO A 140 2.52 -11.51 -13.57
CA PRO A 140 1.87 -12.75 -13.17
C PRO A 140 1.75 -12.87 -11.65
N VAL A 141 0.64 -13.41 -11.13
CA VAL A 141 0.40 -13.53 -9.68
C VAL A 141 1.54 -14.23 -8.95
N LYS A 142 2.12 -15.28 -9.54
CA LYS A 142 3.28 -16.00 -9.00
C LYS A 142 4.54 -15.13 -8.77
N GLU A 143 4.64 -14.00 -9.47
CA GLU A 143 5.76 -13.05 -9.37
C GLU A 143 5.41 -11.85 -8.46
N ARG A 144 4.16 -11.74 -8.01
CA ARG A 144 3.69 -10.70 -7.08
C ARG A 144 4.09 -11.07 -5.65
N LYS A 145 5.30 -10.66 -5.25
CA LYS A 145 5.95 -11.09 -4.00
C LYS A 145 5.10 -10.88 -2.74
N ILE A 146 4.39 -9.75 -2.63
CA ILE A 146 3.55 -9.46 -1.46
C ILE A 146 2.32 -10.36 -1.46
N GLU A 147 1.67 -10.49 -2.62
CA GLU A 147 0.48 -11.32 -2.78
C GLU A 147 0.79 -12.80 -2.48
N MET A 148 1.92 -13.29 -3.00
CA MET A 148 2.41 -14.65 -2.77
C MET A 148 2.82 -14.91 -1.32
N ALA A 149 3.47 -13.94 -0.66
CA ALA A 149 3.88 -14.08 0.74
C ALA A 149 2.69 -14.06 1.72
N LEU A 150 1.55 -13.51 1.29
CA LEU A 150 0.32 -13.43 2.09
C LEU A 150 -0.73 -14.46 1.66
N LYS A 151 -0.44 -15.29 0.65
CA LYS A 151 -1.37 -16.29 0.12
C LYS A 151 -1.85 -17.23 1.23
N GLY A 152 -3.17 -17.42 1.31
CA GLY A 152 -3.81 -18.27 2.32
C GLY A 152 -4.00 -17.60 3.68
N LYS A 153 -3.60 -16.34 3.85
CA LYS A 153 -4.00 -15.50 4.99
C LYS A 153 -5.31 -14.80 4.67
N THR A 154 -6.10 -14.51 5.70
CA THR A 154 -7.37 -13.80 5.59
C THR A 154 -7.31 -12.49 6.38
N ALA A 155 -7.98 -11.44 5.89
CA ALA A 155 -8.19 -10.25 6.70
C ALA A 155 -9.15 -10.58 7.87
N ALA A 156 -8.91 -9.97 9.05
CA ALA A 156 -9.87 -10.05 10.15
C ALA A 156 -11.25 -9.53 9.68
N GLY A 157 -12.29 -10.33 9.88
CA GLY A 157 -13.65 -10.07 9.35
C GLY A 157 -13.97 -10.68 7.98
N ALA A 158 -12.99 -11.26 7.26
CA ALA A 158 -13.20 -12.00 6.01
C ALA A 158 -13.71 -13.43 6.23
N GLU A 159 -13.43 -14.02 7.41
CA GLU A 159 -13.80 -15.40 7.76
C GLU A 159 -15.31 -15.66 7.70
N THR A 160 -16.13 -14.64 7.90
CA THR A 160 -17.59 -14.71 7.81
C THR A 160 -18.15 -14.58 6.40
N ILE A 161 -17.37 -14.10 5.42
CA ILE A 161 -17.85 -13.79 4.06
C ILE A 161 -17.30 -14.78 3.02
N MET A 162 -16.12 -15.36 3.27
CA MET A 162 -15.40 -16.19 2.28
C MET A 162 -15.28 -17.67 2.68
N LYS A 163 -16.39 -18.33 3.05
CA LYS A 163 -16.38 -19.79 2.94
C LYS A 163 -16.45 -20.14 1.45
N PRO A 164 -15.49 -20.92 0.90
CA PRO A 164 -15.61 -21.40 -0.46
C PRO A 164 -16.89 -22.23 -0.55
N VAL A 165 -17.73 -21.91 -1.54
CA VAL A 165 -18.79 -22.82 -1.95
C VAL A 165 -18.10 -24.07 -2.48
N LYS A 166 -18.36 -25.20 -1.84
CA LYS A 166 -17.86 -26.52 -2.26
C LYS A 166 -18.42 -26.89 -3.63
#